data_AF-Q91VZ8-F1
#
_entry.id   AF-Q91VZ8-F1
#
_cell.length_a   1.000
_cell.length_b   1.000
_cell.length_c   1.000
_cell.angle_alpha   90.00
_cell.angle_beta   90.00
_cell.angle_gamma   90.00
#
_symmetry.space_group_name_H-M   'P 1'
#
loop_
_entity.id
_entity.type
_entity.pdbx_description
1 polymer ?
#
loop_
_entity_poly.entity_id
_entity_poly.type
_entity_poly.pdbx_seq_one_letter_code
_entity_poly.pdbx_strand_id
1 'polypeptide(L)'
;MGFRPGDGAAAAAAASANGGQAFLAEIPESEEGESGWTDTESDSDSEPDVPQRGKGKRTIPMHKRPFPYEIDEILGVRDLRKVLALLQKSDDPFIQQVALLTLSNNANYSCNQETIRKLGGLPIIANMINKTDPHIKEKALMAMNNLSENYENQGRLQVYMNKVMDDIMASNLNSAVQVVGLKFLTNMTITNDYQHLLVNSIANFFRLLSQGGGKIKVEILKILSNFAENPDMLKKLLGTQVPSSFSSLYNSYVESEILINALTLFEIIFDNLRAEVFNYREFNKGSLFYLCTTSGVCVKKIRALANHHDLLVKVKVIKLVNKF
;
A
#
# COMPACT_ATOMS: atom_id res chain seq x y z
N MET A 1 46.43 -31.61 -34.26
CA MET A 1 45.10 -31.74 -33.62
C MET A 1 45.33 -32.17 -32.18
N GLY A 2 44.75 -31.60 -31.12
CA GLY A 2 43.95 -30.38 -30.99
C GLY A 2 43.55 -30.17 -29.51
N PHE A 3 43.55 -28.91 -29.06
CA PHE A 3 42.92 -28.36 -27.84
C PHE A 3 43.19 -28.93 -26.42
N ARG A 4 43.90 -28.10 -25.64
CA ARG A 4 43.75 -27.70 -24.20
C ARG A 4 42.87 -28.52 -23.22
N PRO A 5 43.27 -28.47 -21.94
CA PRO A 5 42.45 -27.77 -20.95
C PRO A 5 43.18 -26.61 -20.23
N GLY A 6 42.51 -25.45 -20.16
CA GLY A 6 42.54 -24.56 -18.98
C GLY A 6 41.20 -24.74 -18.23
N ASP A 7 40.96 -24.20 -17.04
CA ASP A 7 41.69 -23.22 -16.23
C ASP A 7 41.60 -23.62 -14.74
N GLY A 8 42.42 -23.01 -13.87
CA GLY A 8 42.39 -23.34 -12.43
C GLY A 8 43.35 -22.55 -11.53
N ALA A 9 43.73 -21.33 -11.91
CA ALA A 9 44.61 -20.51 -11.08
C ALA A 9 43.82 -19.84 -9.94
N ALA A 10 43.94 -20.39 -8.73
CA ALA A 10 43.47 -19.72 -7.52
C ALA A 10 44.36 -18.52 -7.17
N ALA A 11 43.80 -17.31 -7.19
CA ALA A 11 44.48 -16.10 -6.75
C ALA A 11 43.86 -15.59 -5.45
N ALA A 12 44.66 -15.58 -4.37
CA ALA A 12 44.30 -14.98 -3.10
C ALA A 12 44.64 -13.48 -3.09
N ALA A 13 43.76 -12.66 -2.51
CA ALA A 13 44.08 -11.30 -2.09
C ALA A 13 43.13 -10.87 -0.96
N ALA A 14 43.57 -11.01 0.29
CA ALA A 14 42.90 -10.46 1.46
C ALA A 14 43.90 -9.59 2.24
N ALA A 15 43.73 -8.26 2.19
CA ALA A 15 44.35 -7.30 3.12
C ALA A 15 43.81 -5.87 2.88
N SER A 16 43.88 -5.05 3.95
CA SER A 16 43.47 -3.64 4.11
C SER A 16 41.98 -3.47 4.48
N ALA A 17 41.59 -3.20 5.72
CA ALA A 17 42.15 -2.33 6.77
C ALA A 17 42.14 -0.83 6.40
N ASN A 18 41.71 -0.02 7.38
CA ASN A 18 41.28 1.40 7.35
C ASN A 18 39.76 1.58 7.14
N GLY A 19 39.03 2.32 7.98
CA GLY A 19 39.41 2.95 9.25
C GLY A 19 38.17 3.63 9.85
N GLY A 20 37.81 3.30 11.09
CA GLY A 20 36.60 3.82 11.72
C GLY A 20 36.79 5.24 12.23
N GLN A 21 35.98 6.19 11.74
CA GLN A 21 35.70 7.45 12.43
C GLN A 21 34.19 7.61 12.52
N ALA A 22 33.66 7.47 13.74
CA ALA A 22 32.27 7.79 14.04
C ALA A 22 32.16 9.32 14.20
N PHE A 23 31.33 9.95 13.38
CA PHE A 23 30.94 11.34 13.58
C PHE A 23 29.79 11.38 14.60
N LEU A 24 30.11 11.80 15.83
CA LEU A 24 29.12 12.17 16.84
C LEU A 24 28.79 13.65 16.67
N ALA A 25 27.50 13.98 16.65
CA ALA A 25 26.98 15.34 16.69
C ALA A 25 25.85 15.42 17.74
N GLU A 26 25.65 16.63 18.29
CA GLU A 26 24.66 17.06 19.31
C GLU A 26 25.00 16.61 20.76
N ILE A 27 24.88 17.42 21.84
CA ILE A 27 24.46 18.84 22.09
C ILE A 27 25.22 19.39 23.32
N PRO A 28 25.55 20.70 23.42
CA PRO A 28 25.75 21.39 24.70
C PRO A 28 24.49 22.18 25.15
N GLU A 29 24.14 22.01 26.42
CA GLU A 29 23.30 22.88 27.26
C GLU A 29 23.96 24.28 27.42
N SER A 30 23.34 25.40 27.83
CA SER A 30 22.00 25.80 28.30
C SER A 30 21.88 27.36 28.25
N GLU A 31 20.87 27.95 28.93
CA GLU A 31 20.59 29.39 29.14
C GLU A 31 19.93 30.15 27.96
N GLU A 32 18.97 31.07 28.14
CA GLU A 32 18.04 31.39 29.25
C GLU A 32 16.89 32.24 28.62
N GLY A 33 15.67 32.25 29.17
CA GLY A 33 14.59 33.10 28.61
C GLY A 33 13.16 32.74 29.03
N GLU A 34 12.73 33.29 30.16
CA GLU A 34 11.42 33.04 30.76
C GLU A 34 10.24 33.70 30.03
N SER A 35 9.10 33.00 30.01
CA SER A 35 7.75 33.51 30.37
C SER A 35 6.69 32.48 29.93
N GLY A 36 5.66 32.15 30.70
CA GLY A 36 5.19 32.77 31.94
C GLY A 36 3.68 32.59 32.03
N TRP A 37 3.21 31.34 32.05
CA TRP A 37 1.79 30.99 32.11
C TRP A 37 1.45 30.37 33.47
N THR A 38 0.59 31.04 34.23
CA THR A 38 -0.15 30.44 35.36
C THR A 38 -1.56 31.00 35.37
N ASP A 39 -2.53 30.10 35.53
CA ASP A 39 -3.96 30.36 35.51
C ASP A 39 -4.47 31.08 36.76
N THR A 40 -5.66 31.69 36.66
CA THR A 40 -6.66 31.63 37.76
C THR A 40 -8.07 31.85 37.21
N GLU A 41 -9.01 31.07 37.73
CA GLU A 41 -10.46 31.12 37.49
C GLU A 41 -11.13 32.26 38.28
N SER A 42 -12.31 32.73 37.83
CA SER A 42 -13.42 33.10 38.73
C SER A 42 -14.72 33.40 37.97
N ASP A 43 -15.79 32.65 38.22
CA ASP A 43 -17.17 33.03 37.90
C ASP A 43 -17.68 34.14 38.83
N SER A 44 -18.60 34.99 38.35
CA SER A 44 -19.71 35.57 39.15
C SER A 44 -20.70 36.37 38.28
N ASP A 45 -21.99 36.12 38.48
CA ASP A 45 -23.12 36.82 37.85
C ASP A 45 -23.27 38.30 38.28
N SER A 46 -23.86 39.14 37.40
CA SER A 46 -25.06 39.97 37.70
C SER A 46 -25.35 41.02 36.60
N GLU A 47 -26.52 40.95 35.96
CA GLU A 47 -27.21 42.12 35.36
C GLU A 47 -27.95 42.89 36.48
N PRO A 48 -28.15 44.24 36.40
CA PRO A 48 -29.32 44.73 35.64
C PRO A 48 -29.29 46.16 35.02
N ASP A 49 -30.22 46.33 34.09
CA ASP A 49 -31.04 47.51 33.78
C ASP A 49 -30.53 48.77 33.03
N VAL A 50 -31.50 49.36 32.32
CA VAL A 50 -31.41 50.23 31.13
C VAL A 50 -32.32 51.46 31.37
N PRO A 51 -31.98 52.71 30.95
CA PRO A 51 -32.63 53.25 29.75
C PRO A 51 -31.89 54.32 28.90
N GLN A 52 -32.08 54.16 27.57
CA GLN A 52 -32.30 55.19 26.53
C GLN A 52 -31.21 56.24 26.20
N ARG A 53 -30.72 56.16 24.96
CA ARG A 53 -31.29 56.95 23.84
C ARG A 53 -30.82 56.44 22.47
N GLY A 54 -31.76 56.21 21.56
CA GLY A 54 -31.48 55.58 20.27
C GLY A 54 -30.97 56.54 19.18
N LYS A 55 -30.06 56.04 18.34
CA LYS A 55 -29.94 56.40 16.92
C LYS A 55 -29.70 55.11 16.13
N GLY A 56 -30.55 54.83 15.15
CA GLY A 56 -30.54 53.55 14.43
C GLY A 56 -29.25 53.33 13.63
N LYS A 57 -28.54 52.23 13.92
CA LYS A 57 -27.46 51.74 13.06
C LYS A 57 -28.08 51.06 11.84
N ARG A 58 -27.91 51.64 10.64
CA ARG A 58 -28.14 50.92 9.38
C ARG A 58 -27.17 49.74 9.34
N THR A 59 -27.70 48.52 9.27
CA THR A 59 -26.90 47.34 8.96
C THR A 59 -26.42 47.44 7.52
N ILE A 60 -25.13 47.68 7.33
CA ILE A 60 -24.49 47.51 6.02
C ILE A 60 -24.42 45.98 5.81
N PRO A 61 -25.07 45.41 4.78
CA PRO A 61 -24.92 44.00 4.49
C PRO A 61 -23.50 43.77 4.00
N MET A 62 -22.65 43.22 4.85
CA MET A 62 -21.35 42.70 4.44
C MET A 62 -21.60 41.58 3.44
N HIS A 63 -21.51 41.91 2.15
CA HIS A 63 -21.30 40.91 1.12
C HIS A 63 -20.02 40.17 1.49
N LYS A 64 -20.17 38.93 1.97
CA LYS A 64 -19.11 37.93 1.90
C LYS A 64 -18.79 37.80 0.42
N ARG A 65 -17.76 38.52 -0.05
CA ARG A 65 -17.17 38.24 -1.35
C ARG A 65 -16.68 36.80 -1.27
N PRO A 66 -17.10 35.89 -2.15
CA PRO A 66 -16.43 34.61 -2.27
C PRO A 66 -14.94 34.88 -2.51
N PHE A 67 -14.06 34.06 -1.92
CA PHE A 67 -12.69 34.03 -2.40
C PHE A 67 -12.73 33.69 -3.90
N PRO A 68 -11.92 34.33 -4.76
CA PRO A 68 -12.08 34.28 -6.21
C PRO A 68 -11.74 32.91 -6.85
N TYR A 69 -11.52 31.89 -6.02
CA TYR A 69 -11.29 30.51 -6.41
C TYR A 69 -12.15 29.61 -5.52
N GLU A 70 -13.38 29.35 -5.96
CA GLU A 70 -13.89 27.99 -5.82
C GLU A 70 -12.94 27.13 -6.65
N ILE A 71 -12.12 26.31 -5.98
CA ILE A 71 -11.41 25.26 -6.69
C ILE A 71 -12.50 24.27 -7.06
N ASP A 72 -12.87 24.21 -8.34
CA ASP A 72 -13.58 23.07 -8.91
C ASP A 72 -12.69 21.83 -8.67
N GLU A 73 -12.87 21.15 -7.53
CA GLU A 73 -12.06 19.99 -7.13
C GLU A 73 -12.12 18.86 -8.19
N ILE A 74 -13.22 18.87 -8.95
CA ILE A 74 -13.49 18.01 -10.11
C ILE A 74 -13.23 18.82 -11.38
N LEU A 75 -12.10 18.58 -12.03
CA LEU A 75 -11.77 19.20 -13.32
C LEU A 75 -12.71 18.71 -14.43
N GLY A 76 -13.24 19.64 -15.21
CA GLY A 76 -14.00 19.34 -16.43
C GLY A 76 -13.14 18.76 -17.56
N VAL A 77 -13.79 18.10 -18.53
CA VAL A 77 -13.19 17.40 -19.68
C VAL A 77 -12.11 18.23 -20.41
N ARG A 78 -12.33 19.54 -20.58
CA ARG A 78 -11.41 20.45 -21.26
C ARG A 78 -10.09 20.58 -20.50
N ASP A 79 -10.16 20.68 -19.18
CA ASP A 79 -9.03 21.00 -18.34
C ASP A 79 -8.25 19.73 -17.94
N LEU A 80 -8.93 18.58 -17.77
CA LEU A 80 -8.29 17.26 -17.79
C LEU A 80 -7.47 17.02 -19.07
N ARG A 81 -7.99 17.39 -20.24
CA ARG A 81 -7.27 17.28 -21.52
C ARG A 81 -6.02 18.16 -21.56
N LYS A 82 -6.04 19.36 -20.95
CA LYS A 82 -4.86 20.21 -20.81
C LYS A 82 -3.81 19.56 -19.91
N VAL A 83 -4.21 19.00 -18.76
CA VAL A 83 -3.27 18.35 -17.83
C VAL A 83 -2.63 17.11 -18.45
N LEU A 84 -3.40 16.28 -19.18
CA LEU A 84 -2.87 15.16 -19.96
C LEU A 84 -1.88 15.62 -21.04
N ALA A 85 -2.21 16.68 -21.79
CA ALA A 85 -1.31 17.23 -22.80
C ALA A 85 -0.04 17.86 -22.19
N LEU A 86 -0.12 18.45 -20.99
CA LEU A 86 1.01 18.99 -20.25
C LEU A 86 1.94 17.87 -19.77
N LEU A 87 1.38 16.80 -19.20
CA LEU A 87 2.12 15.61 -18.77
C LEU A 87 2.87 14.95 -19.94
N GLN A 88 2.25 14.90 -21.13
CA GLN A 88 2.84 14.28 -22.31
C GLN A 88 3.93 15.15 -22.98
N LYS A 89 3.86 16.47 -22.87
CA LYS A 89 4.74 17.42 -23.58
C LYS A 89 5.86 18.01 -22.75
N SER A 90 5.72 18.05 -21.43
CA SER A 90 6.76 18.54 -20.53
C SER A 90 7.77 17.45 -20.25
N ASP A 91 9.07 17.78 -20.25
CA ASP A 91 10.12 16.95 -19.66
C ASP A 91 10.61 17.46 -18.29
N ASP A 92 10.05 18.57 -17.80
CA ASP A 92 10.31 19.07 -16.44
C ASP A 92 9.68 18.11 -15.41
N PRO A 93 10.49 17.49 -14.52
CA PRO A 93 10.00 16.59 -13.49
C PRO A 93 8.97 17.22 -12.54
N PHE A 94 9.13 18.50 -12.19
CA PHE A 94 8.19 19.18 -11.30
C PHE A 94 6.80 19.29 -11.96
N ILE A 95 6.77 19.71 -13.22
CA ILE A 95 5.53 19.80 -14.00
C ILE A 95 4.88 18.43 -14.19
N GLN A 96 5.67 17.38 -14.50
CA GLN A 96 5.16 16.01 -14.61
C GLN A 96 4.58 15.51 -13.29
N GLN A 97 5.25 15.76 -12.16
CA GLN A 97 4.77 15.39 -10.84
C GLN A 97 3.48 16.12 -10.44
N VAL A 98 3.40 17.44 -10.67
CA VAL A 98 2.17 18.22 -10.41
C VAL A 98 1.02 17.71 -11.27
N ALA A 99 1.23 17.52 -12.57
CA ALA A 99 0.20 17.03 -13.48
C ALA A 99 -0.31 15.63 -13.08
N LEU A 100 0.58 14.72 -12.69
CA LEU A 100 0.22 13.39 -12.18
C LEU A 100 -0.59 13.47 -10.88
N LEU A 101 -0.21 14.33 -9.93
CA LEU A 101 -0.95 14.51 -8.68
C LEU A 101 -2.36 15.08 -8.95
N THR A 102 -2.48 16.08 -9.84
CA THR A 102 -3.77 16.61 -10.27
C THR A 102 -4.65 15.54 -10.91
N LEU A 103 -4.10 14.69 -11.77
CA LEU A 103 -4.82 13.56 -12.38
C LEU A 103 -5.20 12.49 -11.35
N SER A 104 -4.33 12.18 -10.40
CA SER A 104 -4.60 11.23 -9.31
C SER A 104 -5.74 11.71 -8.41
N ASN A 105 -5.75 12.99 -8.04
CA ASN A 105 -6.82 13.57 -7.23
C ASN A 105 -8.16 13.53 -7.97
N ASN A 106 -8.14 13.85 -9.27
CA ASN A 106 -9.33 13.77 -10.12
C ASN A 106 -9.81 12.33 -10.37
N ALA A 107 -8.91 11.34 -10.35
CA ALA A 107 -9.25 9.93 -10.51
C ALA A 107 -9.97 9.32 -9.28
N ASN A 108 -10.11 10.03 -8.15
CA ASN A 108 -10.99 9.60 -7.06
C ASN A 108 -12.49 9.75 -7.43
N TYR A 109 -12.84 10.56 -8.43
CA TYR A 109 -14.22 10.73 -8.87
C TYR A 109 -14.52 9.81 -10.06
N SER A 110 -15.54 8.96 -9.95
CA SER A 110 -15.88 7.95 -10.95
C SER A 110 -16.18 8.52 -12.35
N CYS A 111 -16.81 9.71 -12.42
CA CYS A 111 -17.02 10.44 -13.67
C CYS A 111 -15.68 10.83 -14.36
N ASN A 112 -14.65 11.13 -13.58
CA ASN A 112 -13.33 11.48 -14.08
C ASN A 112 -12.45 10.26 -14.35
N GLN A 113 -12.64 9.13 -13.66
CA GLN A 113 -12.07 7.84 -14.05
C GLN A 113 -12.47 7.47 -15.48
N GLU A 114 -13.75 7.64 -15.83
CA GLU A 114 -14.24 7.38 -17.18
C GLU A 114 -13.83 8.47 -18.20
N THR A 115 -13.79 9.74 -17.78
CA THR A 115 -13.40 10.85 -18.65
C THR A 115 -11.92 10.79 -19.02
N ILE A 116 -11.01 10.57 -18.05
CA ILE A 116 -9.56 10.40 -18.30
C ILE A 116 -9.34 9.24 -19.29
N ARG A 117 -10.07 8.14 -19.10
CA ARG A 117 -10.09 6.99 -20.02
C ARG A 117 -10.55 7.36 -21.44
N LYS A 118 -11.68 8.05 -21.58
CA LYS A 118 -12.20 8.54 -22.88
C LYS A 118 -11.27 9.54 -23.57
N LEU A 119 -10.46 10.28 -22.81
CA LEU A 119 -9.42 11.19 -23.30
C LEU A 119 -8.12 10.48 -23.70
N GLY A 120 -8.03 9.15 -23.59
CA GLY A 120 -6.79 8.39 -23.86
C GLY A 120 -5.73 8.53 -22.77
N GLY A 121 -6.12 8.97 -21.57
CA GLY A 121 -5.19 9.29 -20.48
C GLY A 121 -4.52 8.08 -19.82
N LEU A 122 -5.13 6.88 -19.85
CA LEU A 122 -4.55 5.68 -19.22
C LEU A 122 -3.13 5.36 -19.70
N PRO A 123 -2.84 5.20 -21.02
CA PRO A 123 -1.48 4.94 -21.48
C PRO A 123 -0.53 6.14 -21.27
N ILE A 124 -1.03 7.38 -21.29
CA ILE A 124 -0.20 8.58 -21.03
C ILE A 124 0.31 8.57 -19.59
N ILE A 125 -0.57 8.31 -18.62
CA ILE A 125 -0.25 8.20 -17.20
C ILE A 125 0.63 6.97 -16.96
N ALA A 126 0.23 5.80 -17.48
CA ALA A 126 0.96 4.55 -17.25
C ALA A 126 2.39 4.58 -17.83
N ASN A 127 2.63 5.27 -18.95
CA ASN A 127 3.99 5.42 -19.49
C ASN A 127 4.95 6.15 -18.52
N MET A 128 4.45 6.93 -17.57
CA MET A 128 5.30 7.62 -16.59
C MET A 128 5.98 6.66 -15.61
N ILE A 129 5.51 5.41 -15.45
CA ILE A 129 6.22 4.37 -14.66
C ILE A 129 7.54 3.91 -15.30
N ASN A 130 7.80 4.32 -16.55
CA ASN A 130 9.06 4.07 -17.25
C ASN A 130 10.13 5.15 -16.96
N LYS A 131 9.76 6.27 -16.30
CA LYS A 131 10.73 7.28 -15.84
C LYS A 131 11.58 6.72 -14.68
N THR A 132 12.83 7.16 -14.61
CA THR A 132 13.80 6.77 -13.57
C THR A 132 13.56 7.46 -12.23
N ASP A 133 12.95 8.66 -12.24
CA ASP A 133 12.58 9.41 -11.04
C ASP A 133 11.51 8.65 -10.22
N PRO A 134 11.81 8.25 -8.97
CA PRO A 134 10.87 7.53 -8.12
C PRO A 134 9.63 8.37 -7.75
N HIS A 135 9.73 9.70 -7.69
CA HIS A 135 8.62 10.58 -7.34
C HIS A 135 7.63 10.80 -8.49
N ILE A 136 8.10 10.69 -9.75
CA ILE A 136 7.22 10.59 -10.92
C ILE A 136 6.53 9.24 -10.92
N LYS A 137 7.29 8.15 -10.75
CA LYS A 137 6.77 6.78 -10.73
C LYS A 137 5.72 6.58 -9.64
N GLU A 138 5.98 7.08 -8.43
CA GLU A 138 5.04 7.12 -7.31
C GLU A 138 3.71 7.77 -7.71
N LYS A 139 3.74 9.01 -8.24
CA LYS A 139 2.52 9.75 -8.59
C LYS A 139 1.79 9.15 -9.81
N ALA A 140 2.52 8.52 -10.72
CA ALA A 140 1.93 7.74 -11.81
C ALA A 140 1.17 6.52 -11.28
N LEU A 141 1.76 5.78 -10.34
CA LEU A 141 1.11 4.65 -9.67
C LEU A 141 -0.06 5.10 -8.78
N MET A 142 -0.01 6.27 -8.13
CA MET A 142 -1.16 6.85 -7.42
C MET A 142 -2.35 7.07 -8.37
N ALA A 143 -2.09 7.70 -9.53
CA ALA A 143 -3.12 7.89 -10.53
C ALA A 143 -3.64 6.56 -11.09
N MET A 144 -2.75 5.59 -11.40
CA MET A 144 -3.16 4.26 -11.86
C MET A 144 -3.98 3.50 -10.81
N ASN A 145 -3.64 3.58 -9.53
CA ASN A 145 -4.40 2.99 -8.42
C ASN A 145 -5.85 3.50 -8.43
N ASN A 146 -6.04 4.80 -8.40
CA ASN A 146 -7.36 5.42 -8.34
C ASN A 146 -8.15 5.15 -9.64
N LEU A 147 -7.48 5.15 -10.80
CA LEU A 147 -8.09 4.79 -12.07
C LEU A 147 -8.52 3.31 -12.12
N SER A 148 -7.80 2.41 -11.44
CA SER A 148 -8.08 0.96 -11.42
C SER A 148 -9.29 0.55 -10.57
N GLU A 149 -9.90 1.47 -9.81
CA GLU A 149 -11.18 1.22 -9.14
C GLU A 149 -12.33 1.04 -10.15
N ASN A 150 -12.19 1.58 -11.36
CA ASN A 150 -13.12 1.35 -12.45
C ASN A 150 -12.76 0.07 -13.23
N TYR A 151 -13.68 -0.91 -13.26
CA TYR A 151 -13.46 -2.19 -13.95
C TYR A 151 -13.11 -2.06 -15.44
N GLU A 152 -13.70 -1.11 -16.18
CA GLU A 152 -13.35 -0.88 -17.60
C GLU A 152 -11.96 -0.24 -17.78
N ASN A 153 -11.39 0.37 -16.74
CA ASN A 153 -9.99 0.79 -16.74
C ASN A 153 -9.05 -0.39 -16.47
N GLN A 154 -9.42 -1.33 -15.60
CA GLN A 154 -8.60 -2.51 -15.30
C GLN A 154 -8.23 -3.29 -16.57
N GLY A 155 -9.21 -3.55 -17.45
CA GLY A 155 -8.96 -4.24 -18.74
C GLY A 155 -7.96 -3.53 -19.67
N ARG A 156 -7.70 -2.23 -19.48
CA ARG A 156 -6.66 -1.46 -20.19
C ARG A 156 -5.36 -1.30 -19.38
N LEU A 157 -5.44 -1.37 -18.05
CA LEU A 157 -4.29 -1.23 -17.15
C LEU A 157 -3.59 -2.57 -16.86
N GLN A 158 -4.23 -3.72 -17.10
CA GLN A 158 -3.69 -5.06 -16.86
C GLN A 158 -2.32 -5.30 -17.52
N VAL A 159 -2.09 -4.73 -18.71
CA VAL A 159 -0.82 -4.88 -19.46
C VAL A 159 0.39 -4.31 -18.70
N TYR A 160 0.17 -3.44 -17.72
CA TYR A 160 1.22 -2.84 -16.90
C TYR A 160 1.50 -3.63 -15.61
N MET A 161 0.66 -4.61 -15.21
CA MET A 161 0.79 -5.30 -13.91
C MET A 161 2.15 -5.94 -13.69
N ASN A 162 2.71 -6.61 -14.70
CA ASN A 162 4.05 -7.19 -14.61
C ASN A 162 5.14 -6.12 -14.48
N LYS A 163 5.06 -5.03 -15.24
CA LYS A 163 6.00 -3.90 -15.13
C LYS A 163 5.93 -3.22 -13.75
N VAL A 164 4.73 -3.09 -13.17
CA VAL A 164 4.55 -2.58 -11.81
C VAL A 164 5.15 -3.55 -10.79
N MET A 165 5.01 -4.87 -10.99
CA MET A 165 5.69 -5.87 -10.15
C MET A 165 7.21 -5.76 -10.22
N ASP A 166 7.78 -5.59 -11.42
CA ASP A 166 9.22 -5.37 -11.61
C ASP A 166 9.68 -4.09 -10.90
N ASP A 167 8.92 -3.00 -11.01
CA ASP A 167 9.20 -1.73 -10.32
C ASP A 167 9.14 -1.87 -8.79
N ILE A 168 8.15 -2.60 -8.24
CA ILE A 168 8.07 -2.91 -6.81
C ILE A 168 9.32 -3.68 -6.36
N MET A 169 9.77 -4.65 -7.16
CA MET A 169 10.91 -5.50 -6.84
C MET A 169 12.27 -4.78 -6.94
N ALA A 170 12.40 -3.83 -7.87
CA ALA A 170 13.58 -2.99 -8.06
C ALA A 170 13.65 -1.79 -7.09
N SER A 171 12.55 -1.40 -6.47
CA SER A 171 12.48 -0.26 -5.54
C SER A 171 13.01 -0.59 -4.14
N ASN A 172 13.52 0.43 -3.45
CA ASN A 172 13.96 0.32 -2.05
C ASN A 172 12.83 -0.21 -1.16
N LEU A 173 13.18 -1.06 -0.20
CA LEU A 173 12.24 -1.67 0.74
C LEU A 173 11.49 -0.59 1.55
N ASN A 174 10.16 -0.69 1.60
CA ASN A 174 9.24 0.28 2.24
C ASN A 174 9.15 1.66 1.55
N SER A 175 9.70 1.82 0.35
CA SER A 175 9.51 3.05 -0.43
C SER A 175 8.04 3.30 -0.78
N ALA A 176 7.68 4.57 -1.00
CA ALA A 176 6.33 4.95 -1.40
C ALA A 176 5.90 4.24 -2.69
N VAL A 177 6.80 4.10 -3.66
CA VAL A 177 6.62 3.33 -4.92
C VAL A 177 6.16 1.90 -4.65
N GLN A 178 6.78 1.18 -3.70
CA GLN A 178 6.34 -0.18 -3.34
C GLN A 178 4.92 -0.17 -2.76
N VAL A 179 4.62 0.76 -1.84
CA VAL A 179 3.31 0.82 -1.18
C VAL A 179 2.20 1.12 -2.17
N VAL A 180 2.37 2.11 -3.05
CA VAL A 180 1.33 2.48 -4.03
C VAL A 180 1.24 1.48 -5.18
N GLY A 181 2.37 0.90 -5.62
CA GLY A 181 2.37 -0.18 -6.61
C GLY A 181 1.61 -1.41 -6.10
N LEU A 182 1.81 -1.79 -4.83
CA LEU A 182 1.07 -2.88 -4.21
C LEU A 182 -0.43 -2.58 -4.12
N LYS A 183 -0.85 -1.35 -3.73
CA LYS A 183 -2.27 -0.96 -3.74
C LYS A 183 -2.92 -1.09 -5.13
N PHE A 184 -2.23 -0.65 -6.18
CA PHE A 184 -2.69 -0.86 -7.56
C PHE A 184 -2.84 -2.36 -7.88
N LEU A 185 -1.88 -3.21 -7.49
CA LEU A 185 -2.01 -4.66 -7.66
C LEU A 185 -3.13 -5.28 -6.79
N THR A 186 -3.42 -4.73 -5.61
CA THR A 186 -4.58 -5.12 -4.80
C THR A 186 -5.87 -4.87 -5.57
N ASN A 187 -6.07 -3.65 -6.10
CA ASN A 187 -7.26 -3.30 -6.89
C ASN A 187 -7.39 -4.17 -8.15
N MET A 188 -6.29 -4.37 -8.88
CA MET A 188 -6.21 -5.20 -10.09
C MET A 188 -6.38 -6.71 -9.84
N THR A 189 -6.44 -7.15 -8.58
CA THR A 189 -6.65 -8.57 -8.21
C THR A 189 -7.98 -8.84 -7.51
N ILE A 190 -8.84 -7.82 -7.31
CA ILE A 190 -10.18 -8.00 -6.72
C ILE A 190 -11.04 -8.96 -7.56
N THR A 191 -10.93 -8.92 -8.89
CA THR A 191 -11.54 -9.93 -9.78
C THR A 191 -10.50 -10.95 -10.24
N ASN A 192 -10.96 -12.13 -10.65
CA ASN A 192 -10.08 -13.22 -11.07
C ASN A 192 -9.41 -12.97 -12.44
N ASP A 193 -9.97 -12.07 -13.27
CA ASP A 193 -9.67 -11.91 -14.70
C ASP A 193 -8.18 -11.68 -14.99
N TYR A 194 -7.49 -10.92 -14.13
CA TYR A 194 -6.10 -10.50 -14.34
C TYR A 194 -5.10 -11.11 -13.35
N GLN A 195 -5.57 -11.89 -12.36
CA GLN A 195 -4.70 -12.49 -11.33
C GLN A 195 -3.63 -13.42 -11.91
N HIS A 196 -3.97 -14.14 -12.98
CA HIS A 196 -3.09 -15.08 -13.68
C HIS A 196 -1.79 -14.43 -14.18
N LEU A 197 -1.80 -13.11 -14.45
CA LEU A 197 -0.61 -12.36 -14.88
C LEU A 197 0.48 -12.34 -13.79
N LEU A 198 0.08 -12.43 -12.51
CA LEU A 198 0.97 -12.39 -11.34
C LEU A 198 1.30 -13.77 -10.77
N VAL A 199 0.93 -14.86 -11.44
CA VAL A 199 1.11 -16.25 -10.96
C VAL A 199 2.58 -16.61 -10.66
N ASN A 200 3.52 -16.00 -11.38
CA ASN A 200 4.96 -16.18 -11.18
C ASN A 200 5.53 -15.27 -10.06
N SER A 201 4.74 -14.32 -9.57
CA SER A 201 5.13 -13.32 -8.56
C SER A 201 4.73 -13.73 -7.13
N ILE A 202 4.04 -14.85 -6.94
CA ILE A 202 3.59 -15.33 -5.62
C ILE A 202 4.76 -15.48 -4.63
N ALA A 203 5.90 -16.03 -5.07
CA ALA A 203 7.10 -16.14 -4.24
C ALA A 203 7.69 -14.76 -3.85
N ASN A 204 7.59 -13.78 -4.76
CA ASN A 204 8.03 -12.41 -4.51
C ASN A 204 7.15 -11.71 -3.46
N PHE A 205 5.84 -11.95 -3.49
CA PHE A 205 4.93 -11.48 -2.45
C PHE A 205 5.29 -12.09 -1.08
N PHE A 206 5.58 -13.39 -0.98
CA PHE A 206 6.02 -13.97 0.29
C PHE A 206 7.37 -13.42 0.79
N ARG A 207 8.32 -13.13 -0.11
CA ARG A 207 9.59 -12.45 0.23
C ARG A 207 9.33 -11.06 0.83
N LEU A 208 8.53 -10.24 0.15
CA LEU A 208 8.17 -8.90 0.62
C LEU A 208 7.31 -8.93 1.89
N LEU A 209 6.43 -9.93 2.06
CA LEU A 209 5.65 -10.14 3.30
C LEU A 209 6.55 -10.44 4.50
N SER A 210 7.67 -11.13 4.30
CA SER A 210 8.65 -11.35 5.36
C SER A 210 9.48 -10.10 5.66
N GLN A 211 9.84 -9.30 4.65
CA GLN A 211 10.84 -8.23 4.76
C GLN A 211 10.24 -6.84 5.01
N GLY A 212 9.09 -6.52 4.40
CA GLY A 212 8.45 -5.19 4.47
C GLY A 212 7.74 -4.91 5.80
N GLY A 213 7.52 -3.62 6.07
CA GLY A 213 6.76 -3.11 7.22
C GLY A 213 5.24 -3.18 7.01
N GLY A 214 4.47 -2.72 8.00
CA GLY A 214 3.01 -2.93 8.10
C GLY A 214 2.23 -2.66 6.81
N LYS A 215 2.41 -1.47 6.21
CA LYS A 215 1.73 -1.07 4.95
C LYS A 215 1.96 -2.07 3.80
N ILE A 216 3.18 -2.60 3.65
CA ILE A 216 3.50 -3.61 2.64
C ILE A 216 2.86 -4.96 2.99
N LYS A 217 2.93 -5.38 4.28
CA LYS A 217 2.33 -6.64 4.73
C LYS A 217 0.82 -6.65 4.50
N VAL A 218 0.12 -5.57 4.81
CA VAL A 218 -1.35 -5.44 4.63
C VAL A 218 -1.75 -5.64 3.18
N GLU A 219 -1.16 -4.89 2.23
CA GLU A 219 -1.51 -5.01 0.81
C GLU A 219 -1.17 -6.40 0.24
N ILE A 220 -0.03 -6.98 0.62
CA ILE A 220 0.31 -8.34 0.20
C ILE A 220 -0.68 -9.37 0.74
N LEU A 221 -1.12 -9.25 2.00
CA LEU A 221 -2.10 -10.19 2.58
C LEU A 221 -3.46 -10.08 1.88
N LYS A 222 -3.86 -8.90 1.39
CA LYS A 222 -5.04 -8.72 0.54
C LYS A 222 -4.87 -9.44 -0.81
N ILE A 223 -3.77 -9.18 -1.52
CA ILE A 223 -3.46 -9.85 -2.81
C ILE A 223 -3.45 -11.38 -2.66
N LEU A 224 -2.80 -11.90 -1.62
CA LEU A 224 -2.76 -13.33 -1.35
C LEU A 224 -4.15 -13.90 -0.96
N SER A 225 -5.02 -13.11 -0.33
CA SER A 225 -6.41 -13.49 -0.04
C SER A 225 -7.22 -13.59 -1.33
N ASN A 226 -7.13 -12.57 -2.20
CA ASN A 226 -7.75 -12.58 -3.53
C ASN A 226 -7.33 -13.81 -4.36
N PHE A 227 -6.05 -14.19 -4.31
CA PHE A 227 -5.53 -15.40 -4.96
C PHE A 227 -6.00 -16.72 -4.31
N ALA A 228 -6.33 -16.70 -3.01
CA ALA A 228 -6.86 -17.87 -2.31
C ALA A 228 -8.36 -18.08 -2.56
N GLU A 229 -9.10 -17.03 -2.94
CA GLU A 229 -10.50 -17.11 -3.37
C GLU A 229 -10.66 -17.59 -4.82
N ASN A 230 -9.58 -17.62 -5.61
CA ASN A 230 -9.58 -18.06 -7.00
C ASN A 230 -9.00 -19.48 -7.16
N PRO A 231 -9.81 -20.50 -7.55
CA PRO A 231 -9.34 -21.88 -7.71
C PRO A 231 -8.15 -22.04 -8.67
N ASP A 232 -8.10 -21.26 -9.76
CA ASP A 232 -7.02 -21.31 -10.76
C ASP A 232 -5.67 -20.89 -10.17
N MET A 233 -5.69 -19.99 -9.19
CA MET A 233 -4.51 -19.48 -8.48
C MET A 233 -4.20 -20.30 -7.22
N LEU A 234 -5.23 -20.82 -6.55
CA LEU A 234 -5.15 -21.50 -5.26
C LEU A 234 -4.13 -22.64 -5.25
N LYS A 235 -4.13 -23.54 -6.24
CA LYS A 235 -3.17 -24.66 -6.28
C LYS A 235 -1.72 -24.18 -6.35
N LYS A 236 -1.43 -23.12 -7.11
CA LYS A 236 -0.09 -22.52 -7.19
C LYS A 236 0.29 -21.80 -5.89
N LEU A 237 -0.65 -21.07 -5.29
CA LEU A 237 -0.47 -20.39 -4.01
C LEU A 237 -0.12 -21.38 -2.90
N LEU A 238 -0.92 -22.44 -2.74
CA LEU A 238 -0.73 -23.53 -1.78
C LEU A 238 0.62 -24.25 -1.97
N GLY A 239 1.03 -24.48 -3.22
CA GLY A 239 2.30 -25.12 -3.58
C GLY A 239 3.54 -24.23 -3.45
N THR A 240 3.39 -22.91 -3.28
CA THR A 240 4.53 -21.99 -3.21
C THR A 240 5.26 -22.13 -1.88
N GLN A 241 6.60 -22.11 -1.95
CA GLN A 241 7.48 -22.14 -0.77
C GLN A 241 7.39 -20.80 -0.01
N VAL A 242 7.23 -20.87 1.30
CA VAL A 242 7.05 -19.68 2.16
C VAL A 242 8.16 -19.58 3.21
N PRO A 243 8.63 -18.36 3.54
CA PRO A 243 9.57 -18.16 4.64
C PRO A 243 9.04 -18.72 5.98
N SER A 244 9.92 -19.27 6.81
CA SER A 244 9.55 -19.78 8.16
C SER A 244 8.93 -18.70 9.06
N SER A 245 9.32 -17.44 8.84
CA SER A 245 8.75 -16.23 9.43
C SER A 245 7.27 -16.00 9.12
N PHE A 246 6.68 -16.66 8.11
CA PHE A 246 5.25 -16.56 7.80
C PHE A 246 4.39 -16.92 9.02
N SER A 247 4.78 -17.95 9.77
CA SER A 247 4.07 -18.33 11.01
C SER A 247 4.14 -17.26 12.10
N SER A 248 5.09 -16.32 12.05
CA SER A 248 5.21 -15.22 13.02
C SER A 248 4.23 -14.07 12.77
N LEU A 249 3.46 -14.09 11.67
CA LEU A 249 2.32 -13.20 11.49
C LEU A 249 1.23 -13.43 12.56
N TYR A 250 1.10 -14.65 13.09
CA TYR A 250 0.09 -15.02 14.09
C TYR A 250 0.57 -14.86 15.55
N ASN A 251 1.37 -13.83 15.84
CA ASN A 251 1.88 -13.56 17.19
C ASN A 251 1.17 -12.33 17.78
N SER A 252 0.96 -12.29 19.10
CA SER A 252 0.16 -11.24 19.78
C SER A 252 0.74 -9.83 19.75
N TYR A 253 2.03 -9.68 19.42
CA TYR A 253 2.72 -8.40 19.25
C TYR A 253 2.57 -7.80 17.84
N VAL A 254 2.00 -8.54 16.89
CA VAL A 254 1.75 -8.05 15.52
C VAL A 254 0.56 -7.08 15.54
N GLU A 255 0.64 -6.00 14.77
CA GLU A 255 -0.42 -4.99 14.69
C GLU A 255 -1.76 -5.62 14.27
N SER A 256 -2.87 -5.19 14.89
CA SER A 256 -4.21 -5.76 14.69
C SER A 256 -4.62 -5.83 13.21
N GLU A 257 -4.33 -4.80 12.41
CA GLU A 257 -4.68 -4.79 10.99
C GLU A 257 -3.97 -5.92 10.22
N ILE A 258 -2.68 -6.13 10.50
CA ILE A 258 -1.89 -7.21 9.88
C ILE A 258 -2.41 -8.57 10.35
N LEU A 259 -2.73 -8.72 11.65
CA LEU A 259 -3.34 -9.94 12.21
C LEU A 259 -4.68 -10.26 11.56
N ILE A 260 -5.58 -9.28 11.43
CA ILE A 260 -6.92 -9.46 10.85
C ILE A 260 -6.80 -9.96 9.41
N ASN A 261 -5.92 -9.34 8.59
CA ASN A 261 -5.67 -9.75 7.21
C ASN A 261 -5.00 -11.14 7.13
N ALA A 262 -4.02 -11.44 7.98
CA ALA A 262 -3.37 -12.77 8.01
C ALA A 262 -4.36 -13.87 8.42
N LEU A 263 -5.25 -13.59 9.38
CA LEU A 263 -6.36 -14.47 9.74
C LEU A 263 -7.40 -14.58 8.61
N THR A 264 -7.53 -13.61 7.70
CA THR A 264 -8.45 -13.68 6.53
C THR A 264 -7.90 -14.67 5.52
N LEU A 265 -6.63 -14.50 5.16
CA LEU A 265 -5.90 -15.44 4.30
C LEU A 265 -5.97 -16.88 4.86
N PHE A 266 -5.76 -17.05 6.17
CA PHE A 266 -5.88 -18.37 6.80
C PHE A 266 -7.31 -18.93 6.71
N GLU A 267 -8.34 -18.10 6.95
CA GLU A 267 -9.74 -18.52 6.88
C GLU A 267 -10.13 -18.98 5.48
N ILE A 268 -9.80 -18.19 4.45
CA ILE A 268 -10.08 -18.51 3.04
C ILE A 268 -9.37 -19.80 2.64
N ILE A 269 -8.07 -19.94 2.95
CA ILE A 269 -7.31 -21.16 2.67
C ILE A 269 -7.97 -22.36 3.37
N PHE A 270 -8.31 -22.24 4.65
CA PHE A 270 -8.87 -23.35 5.42
C PHE A 270 -10.26 -23.78 4.92
N ASP A 271 -11.10 -22.84 4.52
CA ASP A 271 -12.42 -23.13 3.96
C ASP A 271 -12.31 -23.83 2.59
N ASN A 272 -11.43 -23.35 1.69
CA ASN A 272 -11.16 -24.01 0.41
C ASN A 272 -10.58 -25.42 0.57
N LEU A 273 -9.67 -25.63 1.51
CA LEU A 273 -9.10 -26.94 1.85
C LEU A 273 -10.13 -27.95 2.38
N ARG A 274 -11.30 -27.48 2.84
CA ARG A 274 -12.44 -28.32 3.24
C ARG A 274 -13.43 -28.57 2.10
N ALA A 275 -13.49 -27.68 1.12
CA ALA A 275 -14.35 -27.80 -0.06
C ALA A 275 -13.73 -28.70 -1.15
N GLU A 276 -12.41 -28.64 -1.33
CA GLU A 276 -11.69 -29.36 -2.39
C GLU A 276 -10.93 -30.60 -1.87
N VAL A 277 -10.90 -31.65 -2.69
CA VAL A 277 -10.13 -32.88 -2.41
C VAL A 277 -8.70 -32.74 -2.93
N PHE A 278 -7.84 -32.12 -2.12
CA PHE A 278 -6.41 -32.02 -2.43
C PHE A 278 -5.67 -33.33 -2.17
N ASN A 279 -4.79 -33.73 -3.11
CA ASN A 279 -3.81 -34.77 -2.86
C ASN A 279 -2.64 -34.22 -2.03
N TYR A 280 -2.73 -34.39 -0.70
CA TYR A 280 -1.75 -33.92 0.29
C TYR A 280 -0.29 -34.26 -0.04
N ARG A 281 -0.02 -35.31 -0.84
CA ARG A 281 1.33 -35.73 -1.25
C ARG A 281 1.98 -34.83 -2.31
N GLU A 282 1.22 -33.97 -2.97
CA GLU A 282 1.74 -33.03 -3.98
C GLU A 282 2.43 -31.80 -3.36
N PHE A 283 2.25 -31.57 -2.06
CA PHE A 283 2.75 -30.38 -1.38
C PHE A 283 4.02 -30.67 -0.57
N ASN A 284 5.14 -30.12 -1.04
CA ASN A 284 6.44 -30.25 -0.38
C ASN A 284 6.45 -29.59 1.02
N LYS A 285 7.33 -30.07 1.90
CA LYS A 285 7.69 -29.35 3.14
C LYS A 285 8.09 -27.91 2.81
N GLY A 286 7.71 -26.96 3.66
CA GLY A 286 7.97 -25.52 3.44
C GLY A 286 6.97 -24.82 2.51
N SER A 287 6.03 -25.54 1.89
CA SER A 287 4.91 -24.91 1.17
C SER A 287 3.94 -24.21 2.12
N LEU A 288 3.16 -23.25 1.59
CA LEU A 288 2.06 -22.61 2.30
C LEU A 288 1.07 -23.66 2.84
N PHE A 289 0.70 -24.63 2.00
CA PHE A 289 -0.14 -25.77 2.36
C PHE A 289 0.38 -26.51 3.60
N TYR A 290 1.68 -26.86 3.59
CA TYR A 290 2.32 -27.57 4.70
C TYR A 290 2.30 -26.77 6.01
N LEU A 291 2.53 -25.45 5.95
CA LEU A 291 2.44 -24.60 7.13
C LEU A 291 1.02 -24.48 7.67
N CYS A 292 0.03 -24.25 6.80
CA CYS A 292 -1.37 -24.08 7.22
C CYS A 292 -2.01 -25.37 7.73
N THR A 293 -1.59 -26.54 7.24
CA THR A 293 -2.16 -27.85 7.64
C THR A 293 -1.18 -28.67 8.49
N THR A 294 -0.22 -29.34 7.84
CA THR A 294 0.53 -30.48 8.37
C THR A 294 1.47 -30.10 9.49
N SER A 295 1.99 -28.87 9.50
CA SER A 295 2.89 -28.39 10.56
C SER A 295 2.19 -28.18 11.91
N GLY A 296 0.88 -27.89 11.90
CA GLY A 296 0.11 -27.43 13.06
C GLY A 296 0.60 -26.10 13.68
N VAL A 297 1.65 -25.45 13.15
CA VAL A 297 2.27 -24.26 13.76
C VAL A 297 1.33 -23.04 13.68
N CYS A 298 0.75 -22.78 12.51
CA CYS A 298 -0.23 -21.69 12.34
C CYS A 298 -1.45 -21.90 13.27
N VAL A 299 -2.03 -23.10 13.28
CA VAL A 299 -3.15 -23.48 14.15
C VAL A 299 -2.84 -23.24 15.65
N LYS A 300 -1.68 -23.68 16.13
CA LYS A 300 -1.25 -23.47 17.52
C LYS A 300 -1.14 -21.98 17.87
N LYS A 301 -0.55 -21.18 16.97
CA LYS A 301 -0.39 -19.74 17.17
C LYS A 301 -1.72 -18.98 17.10
N ILE A 302 -2.59 -19.32 16.15
CA ILE A 302 -3.95 -18.75 16.05
C ILE A 302 -4.73 -19.01 17.34
N ARG A 303 -4.68 -20.24 17.90
CA ARG A 303 -5.31 -20.55 19.20
C ARG A 303 -4.75 -19.70 20.36
N ALA A 304 -3.46 -19.35 20.34
CA ALA A 304 -2.86 -18.48 21.36
C ALA A 304 -3.36 -17.01 21.28
N LEU A 305 -3.96 -16.59 20.16
CA LEU A 305 -4.54 -15.25 19.99
C LEU A 305 -5.98 -15.13 20.56
N ALA A 306 -6.56 -16.19 21.14
CA ALA A 306 -7.94 -16.16 21.64
C ALA A 306 -8.21 -15.08 22.71
N ASN A 307 -7.17 -14.66 23.44
CA ASN A 307 -7.22 -13.62 24.47
C ASN A 307 -6.58 -12.28 24.03
N HIS A 308 -6.36 -12.06 22.71
CA HIS A 308 -5.73 -10.84 22.19
C HIS A 308 -6.46 -9.56 22.64
N HIS A 309 -5.78 -8.43 22.81
CA HIS A 309 -6.40 -7.21 23.35
C HIS A 309 -7.50 -6.67 22.41
N ASP A 310 -7.29 -6.75 21.10
CA ASP A 310 -8.21 -6.31 20.06
C ASP A 310 -9.44 -7.23 19.93
N LEU A 311 -10.63 -6.62 19.93
CA LEU A 311 -11.90 -7.34 19.87
C LEU A 311 -12.16 -7.99 18.51
N LEU A 312 -11.75 -7.37 17.40
CA LEU A 312 -11.93 -7.92 16.06
C LEU A 312 -11.01 -9.14 15.88
N VAL A 313 -9.77 -9.06 16.36
CA VAL A 313 -8.85 -10.22 16.40
C VAL A 313 -9.47 -11.36 17.22
N LYS A 314 -9.94 -11.10 18.45
CA LYS A 314 -10.62 -12.11 19.29
C LYS A 314 -11.77 -12.80 18.58
N VAL A 315 -12.74 -12.04 18.06
CA VAL A 315 -13.94 -12.58 17.39
C VAL A 315 -13.55 -13.47 16.21
N LYS A 316 -12.56 -13.03 15.43
CA LYS A 316 -12.09 -13.75 14.23
C LYS A 316 -11.34 -15.03 14.59
N VAL A 317 -10.53 -15.02 15.65
CA VAL A 317 -9.87 -16.21 16.19
C VAL A 317 -10.89 -17.21 16.72
N ILE A 318 -11.90 -16.78 17.48
CA ILE A 318 -12.96 -17.67 17.99
C ILE A 318 -13.71 -18.34 16.84
N LYS A 319 -14.12 -17.57 15.82
CA LYS A 319 -14.76 -18.09 14.61
C LYS A 319 -13.89 -19.15 13.90
N LEU A 320 -12.58 -18.90 13.79
CA LEU A 320 -11.62 -19.82 13.18
C LEU A 320 -11.42 -21.10 13.99
N VAL A 321 -11.21 -20.99 15.31
CA VAL A 321 -10.97 -22.15 16.19
C VAL A 321 -12.18 -23.08 16.23
N ASN A 322 -13.40 -22.57 16.05
CA ASN A 322 -14.59 -23.42 15.91
C ASN A 322 -14.62 -24.27 14.61
N LYS A 323 -13.70 -24.03 13.66
CA LYS A 323 -13.58 -24.81 12.41
C LYS A 323 -12.56 -25.97 12.48
N PHE A 324 -11.70 -26.05 13.51
CA PHE A 324 -10.59 -27.04 13.63
C PHE A 324 -10.14 -27.35 15.06
#